data_AF-A0A9X1VS09-F1
#
_entry.id   AF-A0A9X1VS09-F1
#
_cell.length_a   1.000
_cell.length_b   1.000
_cell.length_c   1.000
_cell.angle_alpha   90.00
_cell.angle_beta   90.00
_cell.angle_gamma   90.00
#
_symmetry.space_group_name_H-M   'P 1'
#
loop_
_entity.id
_entity.type
_entity.pdbx_description
1 polymer ?
#
loop_
_entity_poly.entity_id
_entity_poly.type
_entity_poly.pdbx_seq_one_letter_code
_entity_poly.pdbx_strand_id
1 'polypeptide(L)'
;MDGKLPLLAGYLCLLLFFSVVPWNAATAAGLGRFARWHLPVLVLATAAVAWVATPRLGTGWQWSALPILSATVFLATMRSKASTAAALTIFCSCICALLILWWVPSIDLPRRQINISLLVWSGFALALGLPGLLAPGKVVHAVIVVLLVAASWALMRYGGFETRSQWLVAWHHWGAYWGPVETIKAGLIPFHDVPIQYGAGPTALLSLIPVKKGFDGMQHIVALMSLVGVAVVVDFCLLAVHPLKSAFASLAAGCAGAVACMLWIASPNDVSSAMTTPSTFALRFVPAFVLLWLLVRFPARHKIAFAAWAVCTLWSVEAAFYAFVIYWPSRLAVDAYQTPQQAAAQVLRVAVQALAAVLVLVGLWWLAYFTAFGVPPSPRLYVLYALFPPGAMPVNWAGPIVWLLFVFCVAGCALQSSRIAAADKRIIRLSALCLAACASYYLGRSHDNNIINLMPPAVMLLCVLVGNGREAPLAAYAARASLAATLAMLPFFGYASWKGMRPATKNAWSHQMSFLQGALYPSELVEAIKYVRENRNEYFEIIDEGPLNFQAYGVPGVWNGLHPLSNYPFVPSADRVKILQAGAARFKRPGWLIVQDSRITDPVIADFKRVYRATEERRFGPFLATRLVPSE
;
A
#
# COMPACT_ATOMS: atom_id res chain seq x y z
N MET A 1 12.45 -13.70 -9.31
CA MET A 1 11.91 -13.56 -7.92
C MET A 1 13.03 -13.26 -6.90
N ASP A 2 14.28 -13.23 -7.36
CA ASP A 2 15.48 -13.41 -6.52
C ASP A 2 15.77 -12.25 -5.56
N GLY A 3 15.26 -11.04 -5.85
CA GLY A 3 15.36 -9.89 -4.94
C GLY A 3 14.27 -9.79 -3.86
N LYS A 4 13.20 -10.60 -3.93
CA LYS A 4 12.06 -10.53 -2.99
C LYS A 4 12.14 -11.56 -1.86
N LEU A 5 12.99 -12.59 -1.98
CA LEU A 5 13.12 -13.65 -0.98
C LEU A 5 13.66 -13.13 0.38
N PRO A 6 14.73 -12.30 0.44
CA PRO A 6 15.22 -11.75 1.72
C PRO A 6 14.18 -10.85 2.40
N LEU A 7 13.40 -10.13 1.60
CA LEU A 7 12.33 -9.25 2.05
C LEU A 7 11.13 -10.04 2.60
N LEU A 8 10.72 -11.12 1.92
CA LEU A 8 9.72 -12.05 2.40
C LEU A 8 10.17 -12.70 3.72
N ALA A 9 11.44 -13.12 3.81
CA ALA A 9 12.02 -13.64 5.03
C ALA A 9 12.01 -12.59 6.16
N GLY A 10 12.46 -11.37 5.89
CA GLY A 10 12.42 -10.25 6.85
C GLY A 10 11.00 -9.94 7.33
N TYR A 11 10.02 -10.01 6.43
CA TYR A 11 8.62 -9.80 6.75
C TYR A 11 8.04 -10.94 7.60
N LEU A 12 8.34 -12.20 7.27
CA LEU A 12 8.01 -13.35 8.10
C LEU A 12 8.65 -13.23 9.48
N CYS A 13 9.90 -12.77 9.56
CA CYS A 13 10.57 -12.47 10.82
C CYS A 13 9.86 -11.37 11.61
N LEU A 14 9.40 -10.28 10.97
CA LEU A 14 8.61 -9.23 11.62
C LEU A 14 7.26 -9.76 12.13
N LEU A 15 6.54 -10.53 11.30
CA LEU A 15 5.28 -11.16 11.70
C LEU A 15 5.47 -12.11 12.87
N LEU A 16 6.48 -12.97 12.80
CA LEU A 16 6.84 -13.89 13.88
C LEU A 16 7.26 -13.10 15.13
N PHE A 17 8.08 -12.06 15.00
CA PHE A 17 8.49 -11.22 16.12
C PHE A 17 7.27 -10.60 16.81
N PHE A 18 6.41 -9.89 16.07
CA PHE A 18 5.24 -9.25 16.66
C PHE A 18 4.19 -10.24 17.17
N SER A 19 4.10 -11.44 16.58
CA SER A 19 3.15 -12.47 17.01
C SER A 19 3.65 -13.33 18.18
N VAL A 20 4.95 -13.59 18.28
CA VAL A 20 5.56 -14.56 19.21
C VAL A 20 6.25 -13.90 20.41
N VAL A 21 6.75 -12.66 20.31
CA VAL A 21 7.34 -11.93 21.47
C VAL A 21 6.48 -11.92 22.74
N PRO A 22 5.13 -11.82 22.72
CA PRO A 22 4.33 -11.97 23.94
C PRO A 22 4.60 -13.27 24.71
N TRP A 23 4.95 -14.35 24.01
CA TRP A 23 5.26 -15.63 24.63
C TRP A 23 6.58 -15.61 25.36
N ASN A 24 7.62 -15.06 24.75
CA ASN A 24 8.93 -14.97 25.40
C ASN A 24 8.90 -14.11 26.66
N ALA A 25 8.08 -13.06 26.71
CA ALA A 25 7.93 -12.26 27.93
C ALA A 25 7.15 -13.01 29.03
N ALA A 26 6.11 -13.77 28.65
CA ALA A 26 5.30 -14.55 29.58
C ALA A 26 6.02 -15.82 30.08
N THR A 27 6.86 -16.46 29.24
CA THR A 27 7.68 -17.62 29.60
C THR A 27 9.01 -17.23 30.24
N ALA A 28 9.59 -16.05 29.95
CA ALA A 28 10.79 -15.56 30.63
C ALA A 28 10.57 -15.28 32.12
N ALA A 29 9.33 -15.03 32.55
CA ALA A 29 8.97 -14.98 33.96
C ALA A 29 9.11 -16.36 34.66
N GLY A 30 9.11 -17.47 33.92
CA GLY A 30 9.32 -18.84 34.43
C GLY A 30 10.64 -19.51 34.01
N LEU A 31 11.30 -19.06 32.94
CA LEU A 31 12.51 -19.67 32.37
C LEU A 31 13.61 -18.62 32.17
N GLY A 32 14.15 -18.08 33.27
CA GLY A 32 15.16 -17.01 33.29
C GLY A 32 16.50 -17.30 32.57
N ARG A 33 16.68 -18.48 31.97
CA ARG A 33 17.86 -18.85 31.17
C ARG A 33 17.60 -18.99 29.67
N PHE A 34 16.37 -19.26 29.23
CA PHE A 34 16.08 -19.59 27.82
C PHE A 34 16.09 -18.33 26.93
N ALA A 35 15.56 -17.21 27.42
CA ALA A 35 15.57 -15.92 26.70
C ALA A 35 16.98 -15.34 26.44
N ARG A 36 18.02 -15.80 27.15
CA ARG A 36 19.40 -15.34 26.97
C ARG A 36 20.07 -15.88 25.70
N TRP A 37 19.61 -17.03 25.19
CA TRP A 37 20.23 -17.70 24.04
C TRP A 37 19.55 -17.38 22.70
N HIS A 38 18.26 -17.05 22.71
CA HIS A 38 17.53 -16.83 21.47
C HIS A 38 17.69 -15.44 20.85
N LEU A 39 18.00 -14.39 21.63
CA LEU A 39 18.32 -13.08 21.04
C LEU A 39 19.59 -13.13 20.18
N PRO A 40 20.69 -13.77 20.63
CA PRO A 40 21.83 -14.09 19.75
C PRO A 40 21.45 -14.92 18.55
N VAL A 41 20.59 -15.94 18.69
CA VAL A 41 20.16 -16.79 17.56
C VAL A 41 19.31 -16.00 16.55
N LEU A 42 18.44 -15.09 17.00
CA LEU A 42 17.64 -14.24 16.12
C LEU A 42 18.53 -13.21 15.41
N VAL A 43 19.50 -12.64 16.13
CA VAL A 43 20.50 -11.72 15.57
C VAL A 43 21.41 -12.46 14.58
N LEU A 44 21.85 -13.67 14.90
CA LEU A 44 22.65 -14.53 14.03
C LEU A 44 21.85 -15.03 12.83
N ALA A 45 20.55 -15.32 12.98
CA ALA A 45 19.68 -15.68 11.86
C ALA A 45 19.42 -14.47 10.96
N THR A 46 19.23 -13.27 11.53
CA THR A 46 19.08 -12.02 10.74
C THR A 46 20.39 -11.67 10.04
N ALA A 47 21.52 -11.85 10.71
CA ALA A 47 22.85 -11.67 10.16
C ALA A 47 23.20 -12.75 9.12
N ALA A 48 22.76 -14.00 9.29
CA ALA A 48 22.94 -15.09 8.34
C ALA A 48 22.04 -14.91 7.11
N VAL A 49 20.81 -14.42 7.26
CA VAL A 49 19.93 -14.03 6.14
C VAL A 49 20.54 -12.85 5.39
N ALA A 50 21.09 -11.85 6.10
CA ALA A 50 21.83 -10.76 5.50
C ALA A 50 23.10 -11.27 4.77
N TRP A 51 23.86 -12.18 5.38
CA TRP A 51 25.11 -12.77 4.85
C TRP A 51 24.89 -13.69 3.65
N VAL A 52 23.86 -14.55 3.64
CA VAL A 52 23.52 -15.41 2.50
C VAL A 52 23.04 -14.58 1.31
N ALA A 53 22.50 -13.38 1.56
CA ALA A 53 22.11 -12.44 0.50
C ALA A 53 23.31 -11.67 -0.11
N THR A 54 24.49 -11.62 0.53
CA THR A 54 25.61 -10.74 0.11
C THR A 54 26.34 -11.12 -1.19
N PRO A 55 26.54 -12.40 -1.58
CA PRO A 55 27.33 -12.69 -2.78
C PRO A 55 26.58 -12.37 -4.08
N ARG A 56 25.26 -12.09 -4.02
CA ARG A 56 24.39 -11.96 -5.20
C ARG A 56 23.97 -10.52 -5.53
N LEU A 57 24.46 -9.49 -4.80
CA LEU A 57 23.90 -8.14 -4.81
C LEU A 57 24.82 -7.00 -5.33
N GLY A 58 25.95 -7.29 -5.98
CA GLY A 58 26.77 -6.29 -6.69
C GLY A 58 27.52 -5.29 -5.79
N THR A 59 28.47 -4.53 -6.36
CA THR A 59 29.48 -3.73 -5.63
C THR A 59 28.93 -2.52 -4.83
N GLY A 60 27.68 -2.11 -5.06
CA GLY A 60 27.06 -0.97 -4.35
C GLY A 60 26.66 -1.24 -2.91
N TRP A 61 26.56 -2.50 -2.47
CA TRP A 61 26.01 -2.85 -1.15
C TRP A 61 27.00 -2.71 0.02
N GLN A 62 28.30 -2.55 -0.26
CA GLN A 62 29.32 -2.35 0.79
C GLN A 62 28.96 -1.15 1.70
N TRP A 63 28.20 -0.20 1.16
CA TRP A 63 27.67 0.98 1.85
C TRP A 63 26.39 0.72 2.67
N SER A 64 25.61 -0.33 2.36
CA SER A 64 24.41 -0.77 3.10
C SER A 64 24.74 -1.81 4.19
N ALA A 65 25.84 -2.55 3.99
CA ALA A 65 26.42 -3.47 4.96
C ALA A 65 26.78 -2.76 6.27
N LEU A 66 27.39 -1.57 6.16
CA LEU A 66 27.86 -0.77 7.29
C LEU A 66 26.73 -0.33 8.23
N PRO A 67 25.58 0.21 7.76
CA PRO A 67 24.42 0.49 8.60
C PRO A 67 23.83 -0.74 9.28
N ILE A 68 23.74 -1.89 8.59
CA ILE A 68 23.19 -3.13 9.16
C ILE A 68 24.15 -3.74 10.19
N LEU A 69 25.45 -3.77 9.88
CA LEU A 69 26.49 -4.21 10.79
C LEU A 69 26.58 -3.27 12.01
N SER A 70 26.45 -1.96 11.79
CA SER A 70 26.40 -0.95 12.86
C SER A 70 25.13 -1.06 13.70
N ALA A 71 23.97 -1.36 13.11
CA ALA A 71 22.72 -1.64 13.83
C ALA A 71 22.81 -2.95 14.64
N THR A 72 23.55 -3.93 14.13
CA THR A 72 23.78 -5.23 14.80
C THR A 72 24.76 -5.07 15.97
N VAL A 73 25.84 -4.31 15.78
CA VAL A 73 26.79 -3.92 16.84
C VAL A 73 26.11 -3.01 17.87
N PHE A 74 25.22 -2.11 17.44
CA PHE A 74 24.36 -1.27 18.30
C PHE A 74 23.45 -2.12 19.21
N LEU A 75 22.75 -3.12 18.65
CA LEU A 75 21.90 -4.03 19.44
C LEU A 75 22.72 -4.92 20.39
N ALA A 76 23.96 -5.28 20.02
CA ALA A 76 24.86 -6.07 20.86
C ALA A 76 25.50 -5.27 22.02
N THR A 77 25.63 -3.95 21.90
CA THR A 77 26.39 -3.10 22.85
C THR A 77 25.53 -2.27 23.81
N MET A 78 24.19 -2.36 23.74
CA MET A 78 23.22 -1.65 24.60
C MET A 78 23.25 -2.00 26.12
N ARG A 79 24.30 -2.65 26.62
CA ARG A 79 24.44 -2.99 28.04
C ARG A 79 25.01 -1.87 28.93
N SER A 80 25.54 -0.77 28.38
CA SER A 80 26.02 0.37 29.18
C SER A 80 25.55 1.73 28.66
N LYS A 81 25.41 2.70 29.56
CA LYS A 81 25.00 4.07 29.22
C LYS A 81 26.03 4.80 28.34
N ALA A 82 27.31 4.42 28.43
CA ALA A 82 28.40 5.01 27.65
C ALA A 82 28.47 4.46 26.21
N SER A 83 28.10 3.20 25.98
CA SER A 83 28.05 2.59 24.65
C SER A 83 26.87 3.09 23.82
N THR A 84 25.82 3.62 24.46
CA THR A 84 24.70 4.25 23.75
C THR A 84 25.17 5.51 23.03
N ALA A 85 25.93 6.39 23.68
CA ALA A 85 26.41 7.63 23.07
C ALA A 85 27.41 7.39 21.92
N ALA A 86 28.35 6.47 22.08
CA ALA A 86 29.33 6.14 21.03
C ALA A 86 28.67 5.50 19.80
N ALA A 87 27.71 4.59 20.00
CA ALA A 87 26.97 3.97 18.90
C ALA A 87 26.05 4.96 18.18
N LEU A 88 25.51 5.92 18.93
CA LEU A 88 24.69 7.00 18.41
C LEU A 88 25.52 8.01 17.59
N THR A 89 26.75 8.31 18.01
CA THR A 89 27.71 9.11 17.25
C THR A 89 28.12 8.42 15.96
N ILE A 90 28.43 7.12 15.99
CA ILE A 90 28.79 6.36 14.77
C ILE A 90 27.62 6.35 13.79
N PHE A 91 26.39 6.14 14.27
CA PHE A 91 25.18 6.15 13.45
C PHE A 91 24.87 7.53 12.87
N CYS A 92 25.03 8.60 13.65
CA CYS A 92 24.91 9.98 13.18
C CYS A 92 26.01 10.35 12.18
N SER A 93 27.25 9.87 12.34
CA SER A 93 28.33 10.09 11.39
C SER A 93 28.08 9.39 10.05
N CYS A 94 27.54 8.16 10.07
CA CYS A 94 27.10 7.47 8.84
C CYS A 94 25.96 8.22 8.14
N ILE A 95 25.04 8.81 8.92
CA ILE A 95 23.95 9.64 8.40
C ILE A 95 24.46 10.97 7.83
N CYS A 96 25.41 11.63 8.49
CA CYS A 96 26.05 12.84 7.97
C CYS A 96 26.81 12.56 6.66
N ALA A 97 27.48 11.42 6.56
CA ALA A 97 28.12 10.97 5.31
C ALA A 97 27.09 10.73 4.19
N LEU A 98 25.90 10.20 4.51
CA LEU A 98 24.78 10.06 3.57
C LEU A 98 24.10 11.40 3.23
N LEU A 99 24.13 12.39 4.13
CA LEU A 99 23.64 13.76 3.89
C LEU A 99 24.62 14.59 3.04
N ILE A 100 25.90 14.26 3.01
CA ILE A 100 26.87 14.88 2.08
C ILE A 100 26.55 14.49 0.61
N LEU A 101 25.97 13.30 0.38
CA LEU A 101 25.41 12.91 -0.93
C LEU A 101 24.17 13.73 -1.34
N TRP A 102 23.62 14.56 -0.44
CA TRP A 102 22.50 15.46 -0.70
C TRP A 102 22.92 16.75 -1.42
N TRP A 103 24.23 17.01 -1.54
CA TRP A 103 24.78 18.15 -2.27
C TRP A 103 25.05 17.86 -3.76
N VAL A 104 24.43 16.83 -4.33
CA VAL A 104 24.45 16.58 -5.77
C VAL A 104 23.55 17.63 -6.47
N PRO A 105 24.09 18.46 -7.37
CA PRO A 105 23.55 19.78 -7.75
C PRO A 105 22.37 19.78 -8.72
N SER A 106 21.65 18.67 -8.92
CA SER A 106 20.65 18.55 -10.00
C SER A 106 19.22 19.00 -9.65
N ILE A 107 18.99 19.74 -8.56
CA ILE A 107 17.61 20.04 -8.12
C ILE A 107 17.38 21.53 -7.82
N ASP A 108 16.73 22.22 -8.77
CA ASP A 108 16.16 23.56 -8.61
C ASP A 108 14.89 23.54 -7.74
N LEU A 109 15.06 23.50 -6.42
CA LEU A 109 13.95 23.82 -5.50
C LEU A 109 13.88 25.34 -5.27
N PRO A 110 12.70 25.98 -5.45
CA PRO A 110 12.53 27.37 -5.07
C PRO A 110 12.80 27.55 -3.57
N ARG A 111 13.72 28.46 -3.19
CA ARG A 111 14.09 28.77 -1.79
C ARG A 111 12.89 28.93 -0.84
N ARG A 112 11.75 29.42 -1.35
CA ARG A 112 10.51 29.59 -0.60
C ARG A 112 9.93 28.27 -0.06
N GLN A 113 9.99 27.16 -0.80
CA GLN A 113 9.48 25.86 -0.34
C GLN A 113 10.37 25.25 0.74
N ILE A 114 11.69 25.45 0.63
CA ILE A 114 12.66 25.05 1.66
C ILE A 114 12.36 25.79 2.97
N ASN A 115 12.19 27.11 2.91
CA ASN A 115 11.92 27.92 4.11
C ASN A 115 10.59 27.58 4.78
N ILE A 116 9.50 27.43 4.01
CA ILE A 116 8.17 27.07 4.56
C ILE A 116 8.24 25.74 5.30
N SER A 117 8.95 24.77 4.75
CA SER A 117 8.95 23.44 5.34
C SER A 117 9.91 23.31 6.51
N LEU A 118 11.03 24.05 6.49
CA LEU A 118 11.86 24.22 7.69
C LEU A 118 11.05 24.88 8.81
N LEU A 119 10.19 25.85 8.50
CA LEU A 119 9.29 26.50 9.47
C LEU A 119 8.25 25.52 10.01
N VAL A 120 7.57 24.75 9.15
CA VAL A 120 6.57 23.74 9.56
C VAL A 120 7.23 22.63 10.39
N TRP A 121 8.38 22.13 9.95
CA TRP A 121 9.14 21.12 10.66
C TRP A 121 9.59 21.62 12.02
N SER A 122 10.15 22.83 12.09
CA SER A 122 10.56 23.46 13.34
C SER A 122 9.36 23.69 14.26
N GLY A 123 8.23 24.19 13.74
CA GLY A 123 7.01 24.43 14.51
C GLY A 123 6.43 23.15 15.13
N PHE A 124 6.37 22.05 14.36
CA PHE A 124 5.88 20.76 14.88
C PHE A 124 6.89 20.06 15.79
N ALA A 125 8.19 20.12 15.48
CA ALA A 125 9.24 19.59 16.34
C ALA A 125 9.30 20.33 17.68
N LEU A 126 9.15 21.66 17.66
CA LEU A 126 9.01 22.48 18.85
C LEU A 126 7.73 22.10 19.60
N ALA A 127 6.58 22.05 18.95
CA ALA A 127 5.32 21.86 19.65
C ALA A 127 5.09 20.42 20.20
N LEU A 128 5.69 19.40 19.60
CA LEU A 128 5.68 18.02 20.11
C LEU A 128 6.87 17.74 21.07
N GLY A 129 7.97 18.48 20.95
CA GLY A 129 9.25 18.21 21.62
C GLY A 129 9.60 19.14 22.79
N LEU A 130 9.12 20.39 22.84
CA LEU A 130 9.55 21.42 23.80
C LEU A 130 9.53 20.97 25.26
N PRO A 131 8.45 20.34 25.75
CA PRO A 131 8.36 19.99 27.17
C PRO A 131 9.38 18.92 27.59
N GLY A 132 9.89 18.14 26.64
CA GLY A 132 10.86 17.07 26.90
C GLY A 132 12.31 17.43 26.54
N LEU A 133 12.52 18.41 25.68
CA LEU A 133 13.82 18.93 25.23
C LEU A 133 14.48 19.83 26.28
N LEU A 134 13.67 20.55 27.05
CA LEU A 134 14.12 21.45 28.12
C LEU A 134 14.49 20.70 29.42
N ALA A 135 14.34 19.37 29.46
CA ALA A 135 14.79 18.57 30.59
C ALA A 135 16.33 18.36 30.50
N PRO A 136 17.10 18.74 31.54
CA PRO A 136 18.56 18.59 31.53
C PRO A 136 18.98 17.14 31.27
N GLY A 137 19.96 16.96 30.36
CA GLY A 137 20.51 15.64 29.97
C GLY A 137 19.85 14.94 28.78
N LYS A 138 18.80 15.51 28.16
CA LYS A 138 18.07 14.88 27.03
C LYS A 138 18.26 15.53 25.65
N VAL A 139 18.99 16.63 25.59
CA VAL A 139 19.22 17.43 24.36
C VAL A 139 19.89 16.61 23.26
N VAL A 140 20.91 15.82 23.59
CA VAL A 140 21.65 14.97 22.62
C VAL A 140 20.75 13.93 21.97
N HIS A 141 19.89 13.27 22.74
CA HIS A 141 18.94 12.27 22.23
C HIS A 141 17.91 12.89 21.28
N ALA A 142 17.47 14.10 21.57
CA ALA A 142 16.50 14.81 20.74
C ALA A 142 17.11 15.34 19.44
N VAL A 143 18.34 15.85 19.47
CA VAL A 143 19.11 16.24 18.27
C VAL A 143 19.31 15.02 17.35
N ILE A 144 19.57 13.86 17.93
CA ILE A 144 19.82 12.65 17.17
C ILE A 144 18.54 12.10 16.56
N VAL A 145 17.44 12.10 17.30
CA VAL A 145 16.12 11.76 16.76
C VAL A 145 15.73 12.68 15.61
N VAL A 146 16.03 13.97 15.73
CA VAL A 146 15.86 14.97 14.68
C VAL A 146 16.70 14.64 13.45
N LEU A 147 17.98 14.31 13.62
CA LEU A 147 18.88 13.93 12.52
C LEU A 147 18.46 12.61 11.88
N LEU A 148 17.96 11.66 12.67
CA LEU A 148 17.48 10.37 12.20
C LEU A 148 16.23 10.47 11.35
N VAL A 149 15.32 11.33 11.79
CA VAL A 149 14.14 11.63 11.02
C VAL A 149 14.52 12.39 9.76
N ALA A 150 15.42 13.39 9.81
CA ALA A 150 15.91 14.08 8.61
C ALA A 150 16.62 13.14 7.62
N ALA A 151 17.34 12.14 8.10
CA ALA A 151 18.06 11.17 7.28
C ALA A 151 17.16 10.12 6.64
N SER A 152 16.26 9.51 7.43
CA SER A 152 15.23 8.58 6.93
C SER A 152 14.37 9.21 5.84
N TRP A 153 14.31 10.53 5.85
CA TRP A 153 13.48 11.40 5.04
C TRP A 153 14.18 11.90 3.78
N ALA A 154 15.49 12.18 3.84
CA ALA A 154 16.33 12.36 2.67
C ALA A 154 16.29 11.11 1.74
N LEU A 155 16.11 9.92 2.32
CA LEU A 155 15.98 8.65 1.60
C LEU A 155 14.59 8.48 0.93
N MET A 156 13.50 9.04 1.47
CA MET A 156 12.18 9.01 0.81
C MET A 156 12.14 9.84 -0.48
N ARG A 157 13.04 10.81 -0.65
CA ARG A 157 13.12 11.69 -1.83
C ARG A 157 13.75 11.02 -3.05
N TYR A 158 14.61 10.01 -2.84
CA TYR A 158 15.38 9.36 -3.90
C TYR A 158 14.55 8.42 -4.81
N GLY A 159 13.24 8.36 -4.63
CA GLY A 159 12.44 7.20 -5.01
C GLY A 159 11.47 7.28 -6.18
N GLY A 160 11.14 8.48 -6.69
CA GLY A 160 10.29 8.57 -7.88
C GLY A 160 8.95 9.24 -7.63
N PHE A 161 9.01 10.56 -7.47
CA PHE A 161 7.88 11.46 -7.69
C PHE A 161 8.14 12.43 -8.86
N GLU A 162 9.16 12.16 -9.68
CA GLU A 162 9.72 13.13 -10.62
C GLU A 162 9.42 12.83 -12.10
N THR A 163 8.90 11.65 -12.47
CA THR A 163 8.74 11.31 -13.89
C THR A 163 7.29 11.41 -14.37
N ARG A 164 7.08 12.03 -15.54
CA ARG A 164 5.79 12.08 -16.27
C ARG A 164 5.17 10.70 -16.50
N SER A 165 5.98 9.64 -16.54
CA SER A 165 5.52 8.25 -16.64
C SER A 165 4.77 7.76 -15.39
N GLN A 166 5.12 8.25 -14.20
CA GLN A 166 4.45 7.88 -12.94
C GLN A 166 3.03 8.44 -12.85
N TRP A 167 2.77 9.60 -13.48
CA TRP A 167 1.42 10.15 -13.61
C TRP A 167 0.49 9.18 -14.35
N LEU A 168 1.00 8.61 -15.43
CA LEU A 168 0.25 7.75 -16.32
C LEU A 168 -0.01 6.37 -15.67
N VAL A 169 0.98 5.86 -14.92
CA VAL A 169 0.84 4.67 -14.06
C VAL A 169 -0.19 4.90 -12.93
N ALA A 170 -0.23 6.08 -12.32
CA ALA A 170 -1.23 6.40 -11.29
C ALA A 170 -2.65 6.38 -11.86
N TRP A 171 -2.83 6.84 -13.10
CA TRP A 171 -4.12 6.79 -13.77
C TRP A 171 -4.54 5.36 -14.13
N HIS A 172 -3.61 4.51 -14.63
CA HIS A 172 -3.85 3.08 -14.92
C HIS A 172 -4.51 2.29 -13.79
N HIS A 173 -4.37 2.71 -12.53
CA HIS A 173 -4.99 2.05 -11.39
C HIS A 173 -6.53 2.08 -11.39
N TRP A 174 -7.17 3.08 -11.99
CA TRP A 174 -8.64 3.14 -12.03
C TRP A 174 -9.25 2.06 -12.92
N GLY A 175 -8.51 1.62 -13.94
CA GLY A 175 -8.98 0.64 -14.92
C GLY A 175 -9.11 -0.73 -14.29
N ALA A 176 -8.27 -1.01 -13.29
CA ALA A 176 -8.34 -2.23 -12.50
C ALA A 176 -9.54 -2.27 -11.53
N TYR A 177 -10.20 -1.14 -11.26
CA TYR A 177 -11.49 -1.10 -10.56
C TYR A 177 -12.66 -1.10 -11.52
N TRP A 178 -12.66 -0.19 -12.50
CA TRP A 178 -13.81 0.05 -13.36
C TRP A 178 -13.95 -0.97 -14.49
N GLY A 179 -12.86 -1.39 -15.11
CA GLY A 179 -12.87 -2.37 -16.21
C GLY A 179 -13.62 -3.65 -15.85
N PRO A 180 -13.28 -4.31 -14.71
CA PRO A 180 -14.04 -5.47 -14.27
C PRO A 180 -15.52 -5.18 -13.96
N VAL A 181 -15.86 -3.98 -13.47
CA VAL A 181 -17.26 -3.59 -13.25
C VAL A 181 -18.01 -3.53 -14.59
N GLU A 182 -17.39 -2.98 -15.63
CA GLU A 182 -18.00 -2.92 -16.95
C GLU A 182 -18.13 -4.29 -17.60
N THR A 183 -17.11 -5.16 -17.50
CA THR A 183 -17.20 -6.52 -18.03
C THR A 183 -18.27 -7.35 -17.30
N ILE A 184 -18.41 -7.20 -15.98
CA ILE A 184 -19.46 -7.86 -15.19
C ILE A 184 -20.84 -7.36 -15.59
N LYS A 185 -21.03 -6.05 -15.73
CA LYS A 185 -22.30 -5.47 -16.19
C LYS A 185 -22.64 -5.85 -17.62
N ALA A 186 -21.62 -6.11 -18.46
CA ALA A 186 -21.79 -6.67 -19.79
C ALA A 186 -22.11 -8.17 -19.80
N GLY A 187 -22.07 -8.83 -18.63
CA GLY A 187 -22.54 -10.20 -18.42
C GLY A 187 -21.48 -11.20 -18.00
N LEU A 188 -20.19 -10.83 -17.89
CA LEU A 188 -19.17 -11.76 -17.39
C LEU A 188 -19.36 -12.06 -15.90
N ILE A 189 -19.01 -13.28 -15.53
CA ILE A 189 -19.11 -13.76 -14.16
C ILE A 189 -17.76 -13.50 -13.45
N PRO A 190 -17.73 -12.70 -12.36
CA PRO A 190 -16.49 -12.35 -11.66
C PRO A 190 -15.81 -13.59 -11.09
N PHE A 191 -14.49 -13.75 -11.22
CA PHE A 191 -13.73 -14.94 -10.83
C PHE A 191 -14.01 -16.23 -11.59
N HIS A 192 -14.94 -16.26 -12.54
CA HIS A 192 -15.13 -17.41 -13.43
C HIS A 192 -14.72 -17.08 -14.87
N ASP A 193 -15.13 -15.91 -15.35
CA ASP A 193 -14.80 -15.42 -16.69
C ASP A 193 -13.69 -14.37 -16.67
N VAL A 194 -13.65 -13.55 -15.61
CA VAL A 194 -12.75 -12.41 -15.48
C VAL A 194 -12.16 -12.32 -14.06
N PRO A 195 -10.85 -12.11 -13.90
CA PRO A 195 -10.28 -11.86 -12.58
C PRO A 195 -10.65 -10.47 -12.08
N ILE A 196 -10.87 -10.30 -10.77
CA ILE A 196 -11.10 -8.99 -10.16
C ILE A 196 -9.95 -8.63 -9.20
N GLN A 197 -9.08 -7.73 -9.65
CA GLN A 197 -7.81 -7.44 -8.97
C GLN A 197 -7.98 -6.93 -7.52
N TYR A 198 -9.00 -6.11 -7.27
CA TYR A 198 -9.24 -5.52 -5.96
C TYR A 198 -10.28 -6.29 -5.12
N GLY A 199 -10.68 -7.47 -5.59
CA GLY A 199 -11.62 -8.34 -4.88
C GLY A 199 -13.10 -8.00 -5.08
N ALA A 200 -13.96 -8.81 -4.45
CA ALA A 200 -15.40 -8.77 -4.63
C ALA A 200 -16.04 -7.53 -4.02
N GLY A 201 -15.60 -7.10 -2.84
CA GLY A 201 -16.17 -5.98 -2.09
C GLY A 201 -16.14 -4.66 -2.88
N PRO A 202 -14.97 -4.16 -3.29
CA PRO A 202 -14.88 -2.95 -4.10
C PRO A 202 -15.64 -3.07 -5.41
N THR A 203 -15.52 -4.21 -6.10
CA THR A 203 -16.19 -4.44 -7.38
C THR A 203 -17.71 -4.45 -7.23
N ALA A 204 -18.25 -5.11 -6.22
CA ALA A 204 -19.70 -5.15 -5.95
C ALA A 204 -20.23 -3.75 -5.61
N LEU A 205 -19.51 -3.00 -4.78
CA LEU A 205 -19.86 -1.64 -4.42
C LEU A 205 -19.91 -0.73 -5.67
N LEU A 206 -18.92 -0.83 -6.54
CA LEU A 206 -18.88 -0.07 -7.80
C LEU A 206 -19.89 -0.56 -8.84
N SER A 207 -20.29 -1.84 -8.78
CA SER A 207 -21.35 -2.38 -9.62
C SER A 207 -22.72 -1.77 -9.34
N LEU A 208 -22.93 -1.16 -8.16
CA LEU A 208 -24.17 -0.43 -7.85
C LEU A 208 -24.32 0.89 -8.64
N ILE A 209 -23.23 1.40 -9.24
CA ILE A 209 -23.25 2.65 -9.99
C ILE A 209 -23.90 2.45 -11.38
N PRO A 210 -24.88 3.25 -11.81
CA PRO A 210 -25.38 3.19 -13.18
C PRO A 210 -24.25 3.44 -14.19
N VAL A 211 -24.15 2.62 -15.26
CA VAL A 211 -23.03 2.71 -16.22
C VAL A 211 -22.92 4.10 -16.87
N LYS A 212 -24.05 4.79 -17.11
CA LYS A 212 -24.09 6.17 -17.62
C LYS A 212 -23.39 7.19 -16.73
N LYS A 213 -23.23 6.89 -15.44
CA LYS A 213 -22.55 7.73 -14.44
C LYS A 213 -21.22 7.10 -14.00
N GLY A 214 -20.63 6.21 -14.80
CA GLY A 214 -19.61 5.25 -14.36
C GLY A 214 -18.49 5.83 -13.49
N PHE A 215 -17.65 6.68 -14.08
CA PHE A 215 -16.54 7.32 -13.37
C PHE A 215 -17.00 8.29 -12.27
N ASP A 216 -18.01 9.11 -12.55
CA ASP A 216 -18.55 10.06 -11.56
C ASP A 216 -19.03 9.32 -10.31
N GLY A 217 -19.86 8.28 -10.47
CA GLY A 217 -20.34 7.46 -9.36
C GLY A 217 -19.21 6.75 -8.64
N MET A 218 -18.19 6.28 -9.36
CA MET A 218 -17.01 5.66 -8.74
C MET A 218 -16.31 6.67 -7.84
N GLN A 219 -16.14 7.92 -8.26
CA GLN A 219 -15.56 8.97 -7.43
C GLN A 219 -16.36 9.23 -6.17
N HIS A 220 -17.70 9.28 -6.25
CA HIS A 220 -18.53 9.46 -5.06
C HIS A 220 -18.34 8.32 -4.05
N ILE A 221 -18.32 7.08 -4.55
CA ILE A 221 -18.08 5.91 -3.70
C ILE A 221 -16.70 5.96 -3.06
N VAL A 222 -15.66 6.25 -3.84
CA VAL A 222 -14.30 6.30 -3.33
C VAL A 222 -14.12 7.48 -2.36
N ALA A 223 -14.71 8.64 -2.63
CA ALA A 223 -14.73 9.79 -1.72
C ALA A 223 -15.41 9.44 -0.40
N LEU A 224 -16.60 8.81 -0.45
CA LEU A 224 -17.31 8.35 0.73
C LEU A 224 -16.46 7.37 1.56
N MET A 225 -15.89 6.35 0.91
CA MET A 225 -15.02 5.38 1.58
C MET A 225 -13.77 6.04 2.17
N SER A 226 -13.30 7.12 1.56
CA SER A 226 -12.16 7.89 2.08
C SER A 226 -12.53 8.72 3.29
N LEU A 227 -13.71 9.34 3.29
CA LEU A 227 -14.24 10.03 4.47
C LEU A 227 -14.41 9.06 5.64
N VAL A 228 -14.92 7.85 5.37
CA VAL A 228 -14.98 6.76 6.37
C VAL A 228 -13.57 6.42 6.86
N GLY A 229 -12.61 6.25 5.94
CA GLY A 229 -11.22 5.99 6.28
C GLY A 229 -10.59 7.09 7.14
N VAL A 230 -10.80 8.36 6.80
CA VAL A 230 -10.35 9.52 7.58
C VAL A 230 -10.96 9.49 8.96
N ALA A 231 -12.29 9.31 9.07
CA ALA A 231 -12.98 9.31 10.36
C ALA A 231 -12.42 8.21 11.27
N VAL A 232 -12.22 7.00 10.74
CA VAL A 232 -11.66 5.85 11.48
C VAL A 232 -10.22 6.11 11.92
N VAL A 233 -9.36 6.59 11.01
CA VAL A 233 -7.95 6.83 11.30
C VAL A 233 -7.77 8.01 12.26
N VAL A 234 -8.52 9.10 12.07
CA VAL A 234 -8.49 10.27 12.97
C VAL A 234 -8.98 9.90 14.36
N ASP A 235 -10.14 9.25 14.48
CA ASP A 235 -10.64 8.80 15.79
C ASP A 235 -9.62 7.87 16.47
N PHE A 236 -9.05 6.92 15.74
CA PHE A 236 -7.98 6.07 16.25
C PHE A 236 -6.79 6.89 16.77
N CYS A 237 -6.28 7.84 15.99
CA CYS A 237 -5.14 8.67 16.37
C CYS A 237 -5.46 9.52 17.62
N LEU A 238 -6.68 10.06 17.72
CA LEU A 238 -7.15 10.80 18.90
C LEU A 238 -7.21 9.90 20.14
N LEU A 239 -7.78 8.70 20.01
CA LEU A 239 -7.80 7.70 21.09
C LEU A 239 -6.40 7.33 21.55
N ALA A 240 -5.47 7.17 20.61
CA ALA A 240 -4.09 6.79 20.88
C ALA A 240 -3.33 7.86 21.68
N VAL A 241 -3.59 9.15 21.45
CA VAL A 241 -2.90 10.25 22.16
C VAL A 241 -3.69 10.81 23.35
N HIS A 242 -4.93 10.38 23.56
CA HIS A 242 -5.80 10.80 24.66
C HIS A 242 -5.12 10.76 26.06
N PRO A 243 -4.29 9.75 26.41
CA PRO A 243 -3.60 9.71 27.71
C PRO A 243 -2.72 10.93 28.01
N LEU A 244 -2.27 11.66 26.99
CA LEU A 244 -1.45 12.86 27.15
C LEU A 244 -2.24 14.06 27.71
N LYS A 245 -3.59 14.03 27.64
CA LYS A 245 -4.48 15.12 28.07
C LYS A 245 -4.07 16.49 27.50
N SER A 246 -3.58 16.51 26.26
CA SER A 246 -3.12 17.71 25.57
C SER A 246 -3.98 17.96 24.34
N ALA A 247 -4.64 19.11 24.31
CA ALA A 247 -5.41 19.56 23.15
C ALA A 247 -4.50 19.71 21.92
N PHE A 248 -3.26 20.17 22.11
CA PHE A 248 -2.29 20.30 21.02
C PHE A 248 -1.87 18.94 20.46
N ALA A 249 -1.59 17.95 21.31
CA ALA A 249 -1.27 16.60 20.85
C ALA A 249 -2.44 15.95 20.10
N SER A 250 -3.67 16.18 20.57
CA SER A 250 -4.89 15.70 19.94
C SER A 250 -5.08 16.35 18.56
N LEU A 251 -4.94 17.67 18.47
CA LEU A 251 -5.00 18.41 17.21
C LEU A 251 -3.92 17.91 16.23
N ALA A 252 -2.68 17.77 16.67
CA ALA A 252 -1.57 17.29 15.85
C ALA A 252 -1.81 15.86 15.34
N ALA A 253 -2.31 14.96 16.20
CA ALA A 253 -2.64 13.58 15.83
C ALA A 253 -3.82 13.50 14.86
N GLY A 254 -4.87 14.30 15.09
CA GLY A 254 -6.01 14.39 14.18
C GLY A 254 -5.61 14.94 12.82
N CYS A 255 -4.82 16.01 12.78
CA CYS A 255 -4.24 16.54 11.55
C CYS A 255 -3.35 15.51 10.85
N ALA A 256 -2.46 14.81 11.57
CA ALA A 256 -1.62 13.77 10.98
C ALA A 256 -2.45 12.63 10.37
N GLY A 257 -3.49 12.16 11.06
CA GLY A 257 -4.41 11.15 10.54
C GLY A 257 -5.15 11.60 9.28
N ALA A 258 -5.71 12.82 9.30
CA ALA A 258 -6.40 13.38 8.14
C ALA A 258 -5.44 13.59 6.95
N VAL A 259 -4.25 14.11 7.21
CA VAL A 259 -3.20 14.31 6.20
C VAL A 259 -2.75 12.98 5.59
N ALA A 260 -2.50 11.95 6.41
CA ALA A 260 -2.15 10.60 5.97
C ALA A 260 -3.20 9.98 5.05
N CYS A 261 -4.47 10.29 5.30
CA CYS A 261 -5.60 9.74 4.56
C CYS A 261 -6.07 10.60 3.39
N MET A 262 -5.79 11.90 3.34
CA MET A 262 -6.30 12.78 2.29
C MET A 262 -5.19 13.32 1.41
N LEU A 263 -4.18 13.95 2.01
CA LEU A 263 -3.22 14.77 1.25
C LEU A 263 -2.06 13.94 0.70
N TRP A 264 -1.65 12.91 1.43
CA TRP A 264 -0.59 12.01 0.97
C TRP A 264 -1.04 11.19 -0.24
N ILE A 265 -2.27 10.71 -0.20
CA ILE A 265 -2.85 9.87 -1.26
C ILE A 265 -3.52 10.67 -2.37
N ALA A 266 -3.76 11.97 -2.19
CA ALA A 266 -4.38 12.85 -3.19
C ALA A 266 -3.33 13.28 -4.21
N SER A 267 -3.19 12.52 -5.30
CA SER A 267 -2.43 12.95 -6.46
C SER A 267 -3.36 13.10 -7.66
N PRO A 268 -3.46 14.27 -8.32
CA PRO A 268 -2.86 15.56 -8.04
C PRO A 268 -3.61 16.37 -6.96
N ASN A 269 -2.99 17.48 -6.58
CA ASN A 269 -3.31 18.43 -5.49
C ASN A 269 -4.62 19.22 -5.59
N ASP A 270 -5.53 18.80 -6.43
CA ASP A 270 -6.85 19.37 -6.46
C ASP A 270 -7.77 18.34 -5.83
N VAL A 271 -8.15 18.57 -4.57
CA VAL A 271 -9.13 17.75 -3.82
C VAL A 271 -10.49 17.75 -4.53
N SER A 272 -10.74 18.74 -5.39
CA SER A 272 -11.92 18.81 -6.26
C SER A 272 -11.70 18.20 -7.64
N SER A 273 -10.47 17.78 -7.97
CA SER A 273 -10.18 17.15 -9.25
C SER A 273 -10.60 15.71 -9.24
N ALA A 274 -11.25 15.33 -10.32
CA ALA A 274 -11.50 13.96 -10.68
C ALA A 274 -10.27 13.03 -10.65
N MET A 275 -9.09 13.65 -10.70
CA MET A 275 -7.80 13.00 -10.68
C MET A 275 -7.32 12.65 -9.28
N THR A 276 -7.84 13.27 -8.20
CA THR A 276 -7.42 12.92 -6.84
C THR A 276 -7.51 11.40 -6.71
N THR A 277 -6.49 10.74 -6.15
CA THR A 277 -6.40 9.27 -6.07
C THR A 277 -6.82 8.69 -4.71
N PRO A 278 -8.10 8.76 -4.29
CA PRO A 278 -8.52 8.14 -3.05
C PRO A 278 -8.63 6.59 -3.16
N SER A 279 -8.46 6.02 -4.36
CA SER A 279 -8.50 4.57 -4.61
C SER A 279 -7.29 3.81 -4.03
N THR A 280 -6.21 4.52 -3.69
CA THR A 280 -4.99 3.88 -3.21
C THR A 280 -5.07 3.44 -1.76
N PHE A 281 -5.94 4.06 -0.94
CA PHE A 281 -6.15 3.63 0.44
C PHE A 281 -7.56 3.14 0.79
N ALA A 282 -8.61 3.80 0.30
CA ALA A 282 -9.92 3.73 0.94
C ALA A 282 -10.61 2.39 0.70
N LEU A 283 -10.75 1.99 -0.56
CA LEU A 283 -11.37 0.72 -0.93
C LEU A 283 -10.52 -0.49 -0.52
N ARG A 284 -9.21 -0.31 -0.33
CA ARG A 284 -8.29 -1.43 -0.09
C ARG A 284 -8.05 -1.70 1.39
N PHE A 285 -7.70 -0.67 2.18
CA PHE A 285 -7.19 -0.86 3.54
C PHE A 285 -8.20 -0.47 4.63
N VAL A 286 -9.24 0.31 4.33
CA VAL A 286 -10.23 0.75 5.33
C VAL A 286 -10.85 -0.43 6.11
N PRO A 287 -11.21 -1.57 5.49
CA PRO A 287 -11.70 -2.72 6.26
C PRO A 287 -10.74 -3.17 7.37
N ALA A 288 -9.43 -3.20 7.09
CA ALA A 288 -8.41 -3.54 8.07
C ALA A 288 -8.26 -2.46 9.16
N PHE A 289 -8.38 -1.18 8.80
CA PHE A 289 -8.33 -0.07 9.77
C PHE A 289 -9.55 -0.06 10.68
N VAL A 290 -10.75 -0.34 10.15
CA VAL A 290 -11.97 -0.50 10.93
C VAL A 290 -11.82 -1.65 11.93
N LEU A 291 -11.27 -2.79 11.51
CA LEU A 291 -11.00 -3.91 12.40
C LEU A 291 -10.02 -3.53 13.53
N LEU A 292 -8.90 -2.88 13.20
CA LEU A 292 -7.93 -2.41 14.18
C LEU A 292 -8.59 -1.42 15.16
N TRP A 293 -9.36 -0.46 14.64
CA TRP A 293 -10.10 0.51 15.44
C TRP A 293 -11.09 -0.16 16.38
N LEU A 294 -11.87 -1.14 15.92
CA LEU A 294 -12.81 -1.91 16.75
C LEU A 294 -12.08 -2.67 17.87
N LEU A 295 -10.94 -3.29 17.58
CA LEU A 295 -10.14 -4.03 18.57
C LEU A 295 -9.56 -3.14 19.66
N VAL A 296 -9.26 -1.88 19.33
CA VAL A 296 -8.71 -0.89 20.27
C VAL A 296 -9.81 -0.18 21.05
N ARG A 297 -10.88 0.25 20.37
CA ARG A 297 -12.00 0.99 20.97
C ARG A 297 -12.91 0.11 21.81
N PHE A 298 -13.11 -1.15 21.41
CA PHE A 298 -14.03 -2.10 22.05
C PHE A 298 -13.35 -3.45 22.35
N PRO A 299 -12.31 -3.48 23.19
CA PRO A 299 -11.47 -4.68 23.39
C PRO A 299 -12.23 -5.90 23.92
N ALA A 300 -13.39 -5.71 24.56
CA ALA A 300 -14.27 -6.77 25.07
C ALA A 300 -15.25 -7.32 24.01
N ARG A 301 -15.53 -6.59 22.93
CA ARG A 301 -16.55 -6.94 21.93
C ARG A 301 -15.97 -7.77 20.77
N HIS A 302 -15.34 -8.89 21.12
CA HIS A 302 -14.68 -9.79 20.16
C HIS A 302 -15.60 -10.28 19.03
N LYS A 303 -16.90 -10.46 19.27
CA LYS A 303 -17.88 -10.83 18.25
C LYS A 303 -18.01 -9.78 17.12
N ILE A 304 -17.94 -8.50 17.47
CA ILE A 304 -17.99 -7.40 16.48
C ILE A 304 -16.70 -7.39 15.66
N ALA A 305 -15.54 -7.58 16.31
CA ALA A 305 -14.27 -7.68 15.62
C ALA A 305 -14.20 -8.93 14.70
N PHE A 306 -14.79 -10.06 15.12
CA PHE A 306 -14.92 -11.24 14.27
C PHE A 306 -15.80 -10.98 13.04
N ALA A 307 -16.93 -10.29 13.21
CA ALA A 307 -17.78 -9.90 12.09
C ALA A 307 -17.03 -8.98 11.12
N ALA A 308 -16.27 -8.01 11.62
CA ALA A 308 -15.41 -7.17 10.80
C ALA A 308 -14.32 -7.99 10.06
N TRP A 309 -13.70 -8.95 10.73
CA TRP A 309 -12.76 -9.88 10.10
C TRP A 309 -13.43 -10.70 8.97
N ALA A 310 -14.65 -11.20 9.19
CA ALA A 310 -15.40 -11.92 8.17
C ALA A 310 -15.73 -11.03 6.96
N VAL A 311 -16.13 -9.77 7.19
CA VAL A 311 -16.34 -8.79 6.13
C VAL A 311 -15.06 -8.54 5.34
N CYS A 312 -13.91 -8.37 6.00
CA CYS A 312 -12.63 -8.24 5.31
C CYS A 312 -12.31 -9.45 4.41
N THR A 313 -12.63 -10.67 4.89
CA THR A 313 -12.42 -11.91 4.13
C THR A 313 -13.26 -11.95 2.85
N LEU A 314 -14.50 -11.46 2.91
CA LEU A 314 -15.39 -11.37 1.74
C LEU A 314 -15.06 -10.18 0.85
N TRP A 315 -14.36 -9.17 1.36
CA TRP A 315 -14.05 -7.94 0.66
C TRP A 315 -12.98 -8.16 -0.43
N SER A 316 -11.83 -8.71 -0.07
CA SER A 316 -10.75 -9.06 -1.02
C SER A 316 -9.74 -9.99 -0.35
N VAL A 317 -8.92 -10.71 -1.13
CA VAL A 317 -7.85 -11.57 -0.54
C VAL A 317 -6.84 -10.72 0.22
N GLU A 318 -6.55 -9.51 -0.27
CA GLU A 318 -5.65 -8.57 0.42
C GLU A 318 -6.23 -8.16 1.78
N ALA A 319 -7.50 -7.74 1.83
CA ALA A 319 -8.17 -7.38 3.08
C ALA A 319 -8.30 -8.59 4.02
N ALA A 320 -8.57 -9.79 3.49
CA ALA A 320 -8.58 -11.03 4.25
C ALA A 320 -7.23 -11.29 4.94
N PHE A 321 -6.13 -11.16 4.19
CA PHE A 321 -4.78 -11.30 4.71
C PHE A 321 -4.50 -10.26 5.81
N TYR A 322 -4.84 -8.98 5.57
CA TYR A 322 -4.66 -7.93 6.57
C TYR A 322 -5.42 -8.23 7.85
N ALA A 323 -6.70 -8.56 7.71
CA ALA A 323 -7.56 -8.86 8.84
C ALA A 323 -7.10 -10.11 9.60
N PHE A 324 -6.61 -11.14 8.90
CA PHE A 324 -6.08 -12.35 9.51
C PHE A 324 -4.87 -12.05 10.40
N VAL A 325 -3.91 -11.28 9.90
CA VAL A 325 -2.69 -10.86 10.62
C VAL A 325 -3.00 -9.95 11.81
N ILE A 326 -4.13 -9.24 11.81
CA ILE A 326 -4.53 -8.37 12.92
C ILE A 326 -5.35 -9.16 13.95
N TYR A 327 -6.44 -9.80 13.52
CA TYR A 327 -7.46 -10.38 14.41
C TYR A 327 -6.95 -11.59 15.18
N TRP A 328 -6.37 -12.59 14.50
CA TRP A 328 -6.00 -13.85 15.16
C TRP A 328 -4.85 -13.70 16.15
N PRO A 329 -3.78 -12.93 15.85
CA PRO A 329 -2.77 -12.60 16.87
C PRO A 329 -3.36 -11.79 18.03
N SER A 330 -4.38 -10.95 17.79
CA SER A 330 -5.07 -10.25 18.89
C SER A 330 -5.79 -11.22 19.83
N ARG A 331 -6.42 -12.27 19.28
CA ARG A 331 -7.13 -13.28 20.07
C ARG A 331 -6.16 -14.11 20.88
N LEU A 332 -5.06 -14.52 20.25
CA LEU A 332 -3.99 -15.25 20.93
C LEU A 332 -3.38 -14.42 22.06
N ALA A 333 -3.12 -13.13 21.84
CA ALA A 333 -2.55 -12.28 22.88
C ALA A 333 -3.47 -12.21 24.12
N VAL A 334 -4.78 -12.08 23.94
CA VAL A 334 -5.73 -12.04 25.06
C VAL A 334 -5.70 -13.34 25.89
N ASP A 335 -5.64 -14.50 25.22
CA ASP A 335 -5.68 -15.81 25.90
C ASP A 335 -4.32 -16.20 26.51
N ALA A 336 -3.21 -15.89 25.83
CA ALA A 336 -1.84 -16.26 26.24
C ALA A 336 -1.32 -15.47 27.45
N TYR A 337 -1.80 -14.25 27.66
CA TYR A 337 -1.43 -13.48 28.86
C TYR A 337 -2.04 -14.07 30.15
N GLN A 338 -3.13 -14.83 30.06
CA GLN A 338 -3.82 -15.35 31.23
C GLN A 338 -3.19 -16.64 31.77
N THR A 339 -2.69 -17.52 30.90
CA THR A 339 -2.14 -18.82 31.30
C THR A 339 -0.91 -19.23 30.47
N PRO A 340 0.29 -18.71 30.80
CA PRO A 340 1.51 -18.93 30.01
C PRO A 340 1.91 -20.42 29.89
N GLN A 341 1.58 -21.24 30.88
CA GLN A 341 1.87 -22.69 30.89
C GLN A 341 1.08 -23.45 29.83
N GLN A 342 -0.06 -22.91 29.39
CA GLN A 342 -0.94 -23.53 28.38
C GLN A 342 -0.77 -22.90 26.99
N ALA A 343 0.26 -22.06 26.81
CA ALA A 343 0.41 -21.27 25.60
C ALA A 343 0.39 -22.16 24.34
N ALA A 344 1.13 -23.28 24.31
CA ALA A 344 1.16 -24.22 23.18
C ALA A 344 -0.24 -24.71 22.77
N ALA A 345 -1.02 -25.15 23.75
CA ALA A 345 -2.40 -25.60 23.53
C ALA A 345 -3.31 -24.45 23.05
N GLN A 346 -3.07 -23.23 23.52
CA GLN A 346 -3.81 -22.05 23.07
C GLN A 346 -3.47 -21.64 21.64
N VAL A 347 -2.19 -21.64 21.23
CA VAL A 347 -1.81 -21.43 19.82
C VAL A 347 -2.48 -22.46 18.94
N LEU A 348 -2.42 -23.74 19.32
CA LEU A 348 -3.06 -24.79 18.55
C LEU A 348 -4.57 -24.58 18.46
N ARG A 349 -5.22 -24.26 19.59
CA ARG A 349 -6.66 -23.96 19.63
C ARG A 349 -7.02 -22.77 18.74
N VAL A 350 -6.29 -21.67 18.82
CA VAL A 350 -6.53 -20.47 18.00
C VAL A 350 -6.27 -20.77 16.53
N ALA A 351 -5.24 -21.56 16.19
CA ALA A 351 -4.94 -21.98 14.83
C ALA A 351 -6.05 -22.88 14.25
N VAL A 352 -6.55 -23.84 15.02
CA VAL A 352 -7.68 -24.69 14.65
C VAL A 352 -8.96 -23.87 14.47
N GLN A 353 -9.24 -22.92 15.38
CA GLN A 353 -10.36 -21.99 15.25
C GLN A 353 -10.24 -21.11 14.01
N ALA A 354 -9.04 -20.61 13.73
CA ALA A 354 -8.76 -19.80 12.55
C ALA A 354 -8.98 -20.58 11.26
N LEU A 355 -8.45 -21.81 11.19
CA LEU A 355 -8.63 -22.70 10.06
C LEU A 355 -10.11 -23.04 9.87
N ALA A 356 -10.81 -23.45 10.92
CA ALA A 356 -12.24 -23.75 10.87
C ALA A 356 -13.06 -22.54 10.41
N ALA A 357 -12.79 -21.34 10.94
CA ALA A 357 -13.47 -20.12 10.54
C ALA A 357 -13.21 -19.77 9.07
N VAL A 358 -11.97 -19.92 8.58
CA VAL A 358 -11.63 -19.72 7.17
C VAL A 358 -12.36 -20.72 6.28
N LEU A 359 -12.34 -22.01 6.63
CA LEU A 359 -13.02 -23.06 5.86
C LEU A 359 -14.54 -22.81 5.80
N VAL A 360 -15.15 -22.43 6.91
CA VAL A 360 -16.58 -22.08 6.96
C VAL A 360 -16.86 -20.86 6.09
N LEU A 361 -16.08 -19.78 6.19
CA LEU A 361 -16.30 -18.59 5.37
C LEU A 361 -16.08 -18.84 3.87
N VAL A 362 -15.04 -19.61 3.51
CA VAL A 362 -14.80 -20.01 2.12
C VAL A 362 -15.95 -20.87 1.61
N GLY A 363 -16.43 -21.83 2.41
CA GLY A 363 -17.58 -22.68 2.06
C GLY A 363 -18.86 -21.86 1.88
N LEU A 364 -19.16 -20.94 2.79
CA LEU A 364 -20.31 -20.04 2.70
C LEU A 364 -20.21 -19.10 1.49
N TRP A 365 -19.03 -18.53 1.24
CA TRP A 365 -18.80 -17.70 0.06
C TRP A 365 -18.93 -18.50 -1.23
N TRP A 366 -18.38 -19.70 -1.28
CA TRP A 366 -18.48 -20.58 -2.44
C TRP A 366 -19.93 -20.97 -2.73
N LEU A 367 -20.70 -21.31 -1.69
CA LEU A 367 -22.13 -21.60 -1.81
C LEU A 367 -22.92 -20.37 -2.27
N ALA A 368 -22.67 -19.21 -1.67
CA ALA A 368 -23.31 -17.95 -2.08
C ALA A 368 -22.97 -17.58 -3.53
N TYR A 369 -21.73 -17.82 -3.95
CA TYR A 369 -21.28 -17.59 -5.32
C TYR A 369 -21.98 -18.56 -6.29
N PHE A 370 -21.96 -19.86 -5.98
CA PHE A 370 -22.56 -20.89 -6.82
C PHE A 370 -24.07 -20.68 -6.97
N THR A 371 -24.76 -20.31 -5.89
CA THR A 371 -26.20 -19.97 -5.94
C THR A 371 -26.47 -18.71 -6.74
N ALA A 372 -25.60 -17.69 -6.70
CA ALA A 372 -25.78 -16.45 -7.45
C ALA A 372 -25.51 -16.59 -8.96
N PHE A 373 -24.52 -17.42 -9.35
CA PHE A 373 -24.03 -17.48 -10.73
C PHE A 373 -24.28 -18.80 -11.45
N GLY A 374 -24.71 -19.86 -10.74
CA GLY A 374 -24.91 -21.21 -11.29
C GLY A 374 -23.61 -21.93 -11.67
N VAL A 375 -22.45 -21.33 -11.42
CA VAL A 375 -21.13 -21.88 -11.71
C VAL A 375 -20.21 -21.64 -10.50
N PRO A 376 -19.22 -22.52 -10.25
CA PRO A 376 -18.26 -22.30 -9.18
C PRO A 376 -17.25 -21.21 -9.57
N PRO A 377 -16.66 -20.47 -8.61
CA PRO A 377 -15.59 -19.54 -8.92
C PRO A 377 -14.33 -20.32 -9.31
N SER A 378 -13.57 -19.82 -10.29
CA SER A 378 -12.29 -20.42 -10.69
C SER A 378 -11.21 -20.05 -9.66
N PRO A 379 -10.62 -21.03 -8.93
CA PRO A 379 -9.54 -20.74 -8.00
C PRO A 379 -8.35 -20.07 -8.69
N ARG A 380 -8.09 -20.46 -9.95
CA ARG A 380 -7.02 -19.90 -10.78
C ARG A 380 -7.23 -18.41 -11.05
N LEU A 381 -8.42 -18.00 -11.48
CA LEU A 381 -8.72 -16.58 -11.74
C LEU A 381 -8.79 -15.77 -10.45
N TYR A 382 -9.23 -16.38 -9.35
CA TYR A 382 -9.25 -15.77 -8.03
C TYR A 382 -7.85 -15.37 -7.55
N VAL A 383 -6.85 -16.24 -7.73
CA VAL A 383 -5.46 -15.97 -7.28
C VAL A 383 -4.58 -15.33 -8.36
N LEU A 384 -5.08 -15.15 -9.58
CA LEU A 384 -4.26 -14.76 -10.74
C LEU A 384 -3.50 -13.45 -10.49
N TYR A 385 -4.17 -12.45 -9.92
CA TYR A 385 -3.56 -11.15 -9.64
C TYR A 385 -2.49 -11.19 -8.54
N ALA A 386 -2.59 -12.16 -7.62
CA ALA A 386 -1.59 -12.35 -6.56
C ALA A 386 -0.35 -13.06 -7.11
N LEU A 387 -0.54 -13.98 -8.06
CA LEU A 387 0.54 -14.70 -8.73
C LEU A 387 1.28 -13.83 -9.75
N PHE A 388 0.55 -12.97 -10.46
CA PHE A 388 1.08 -12.06 -11.45
C PHE A 388 0.59 -10.64 -11.12
N PRO A 389 1.22 -9.93 -10.15
CA PRO A 389 0.79 -8.58 -9.83
C PRO A 389 1.29 -7.58 -10.89
N PRO A 390 0.47 -6.59 -11.30
CA PRO A 390 0.92 -5.51 -12.16
C PRO A 390 2.05 -4.71 -11.49
N GLY A 391 3.04 -4.31 -12.28
CA GLY A 391 4.06 -3.35 -11.83
C GLY A 391 4.95 -3.88 -10.70
N ALA A 392 5.24 -5.18 -10.68
CA ALA A 392 6.19 -5.74 -9.73
C ALA A 392 7.60 -5.17 -9.97
N MET A 393 8.00 -4.21 -9.15
CA MET A 393 9.33 -3.60 -9.21
C MET A 393 10.25 -4.09 -8.10
N PRO A 394 11.58 -4.05 -8.31
CA PRO A 394 12.55 -4.31 -7.24
C PRO A 394 12.37 -3.29 -6.11
N VAL A 395 12.64 -3.72 -4.88
CA VAL A 395 12.62 -2.83 -3.71
C VAL A 395 13.77 -1.84 -3.82
N ASN A 396 13.47 -0.55 -3.67
CA ASN A 396 14.51 0.44 -3.48
C ASN A 396 15.03 0.39 -2.04
N TRP A 397 16.14 -0.32 -1.82
CA TRP A 397 16.77 -0.46 -0.51
C TRP A 397 17.39 0.84 0.04
N ALA A 398 17.58 1.85 -0.80
CA ALA A 398 17.98 3.20 -0.42
C ALA A 398 16.78 4.16 -0.30
N GLY A 399 15.56 3.65 -0.48
CA GLY A 399 14.34 4.45 -0.57
C GLY A 399 13.47 4.44 0.69
N PRO A 400 12.15 4.62 0.54
CA PRO A 400 11.19 4.67 1.65
C PRO A 400 11.13 3.41 2.52
N ILE A 401 11.65 2.28 2.05
CA ILE A 401 11.73 1.05 2.85
C ILE A 401 12.54 1.26 4.13
N VAL A 402 13.57 2.12 4.10
CA VAL A 402 14.41 2.40 5.29
C VAL A 402 13.60 3.10 6.36
N TRP A 403 12.76 4.06 5.97
CA TRP A 403 11.84 4.73 6.89
C TRP A 403 10.84 3.74 7.49
N LEU A 404 10.30 2.83 6.69
CA LEU A 404 9.38 1.81 7.18
C LEU A 404 10.05 0.88 8.21
N LEU A 405 11.28 0.43 7.92
CA LEU A 405 12.08 -0.36 8.87
C LEU A 405 12.37 0.42 10.15
N PHE A 406 12.66 1.72 10.04
CA PHE A 406 12.83 2.60 11.20
C PHE A 406 11.57 2.63 12.08
N VAL A 407 10.39 2.80 11.49
CA VAL A 407 9.11 2.79 12.24
C VAL A 407 8.92 1.45 12.98
N PHE A 408 9.22 0.32 12.34
CA PHE A 408 9.18 -0.99 13.01
C PHE A 408 10.20 -1.13 14.12
N CYS A 409 11.42 -0.62 13.94
CA CYS A 409 12.45 -0.61 14.97
C CYS A 409 11.99 0.20 16.20
N VAL A 410 11.42 1.39 16.00
CA VAL A 410 10.88 2.21 17.09
C VAL A 410 9.77 1.47 17.84
N ALA A 411 8.85 0.82 17.13
CA ALA A 411 7.80 0.01 17.74
C ALA A 411 8.36 -1.20 18.51
N GLY A 412 9.36 -1.89 17.95
CA GLY A 412 10.05 -2.99 18.62
C GLY A 412 10.72 -2.56 19.92
N CYS A 413 11.43 -1.42 19.91
CA CYS A 413 12.02 -0.82 21.11
C CYS A 413 10.98 -0.49 22.19
N ALA A 414 9.82 0.05 21.80
CA ALA A 414 8.74 0.32 22.74
C ALA A 414 8.19 -0.98 23.38
N LEU A 415 7.99 -2.04 22.59
CA LEU A 415 7.49 -3.32 23.11
C LEU A 415 8.44 -3.97 24.14
N GLN A 416 9.74 -3.72 24.04
CA GLN A 416 10.74 -4.20 25.01
C GLN A 416 10.76 -3.40 26.31
N SER A 417 10.16 -2.20 26.36
CA SER A 417 10.11 -1.41 27.59
C SER A 417 9.28 -2.10 28.66
N SER A 418 9.86 -2.40 29.82
CA SER A 418 9.13 -2.93 30.98
C SER A 418 8.17 -1.93 31.60
N ARG A 419 8.31 -0.65 31.26
CA ARG A 419 7.48 0.43 31.79
C ARG A 419 6.13 0.54 31.09
N ILE A 420 5.99 -0.04 29.89
CA ILE A 420 4.73 0.04 29.14
C ILE A 420 3.74 -0.99 29.66
N ALA A 421 2.53 -0.53 29.99
CA ALA A 421 1.45 -1.39 30.44
C ALA A 421 1.08 -2.46 29.39
N ALA A 422 0.63 -3.64 29.85
CA ALA A 422 0.33 -4.76 28.96
C ALA A 422 -0.77 -4.43 27.92
N ALA A 423 -1.76 -3.63 28.32
CA ALA A 423 -2.83 -3.16 27.43
C ALA A 423 -2.26 -2.29 26.29
N ASP A 424 -1.35 -1.37 26.60
CA ASP A 424 -0.74 -0.50 25.60
C ASP A 424 0.23 -1.26 24.68
N LYS A 425 0.99 -2.22 25.22
CA LYS A 425 1.79 -3.14 24.39
C LYS A 425 0.94 -3.91 23.39
N ARG A 426 -0.28 -4.31 23.77
CA ARG A 426 -1.23 -4.94 22.84
C ARG A 426 -1.58 -3.97 21.72
N ILE A 427 -1.90 -2.71 22.01
CA ILE A 427 -2.26 -1.70 20.99
C ILE A 427 -1.07 -1.42 20.06
N ILE A 428 0.15 -1.24 20.59
CA ILE A 428 1.38 -1.07 19.80
C ILE A 428 1.57 -2.25 18.85
N ARG A 429 1.42 -3.48 19.36
CA ARG A 429 1.58 -4.71 18.58
C ARG A 429 0.53 -4.81 17.47
N LEU A 430 -0.74 -4.57 17.76
CA LEU A 430 -1.80 -4.64 16.74
C LEU A 430 -1.61 -3.59 15.66
N SER A 431 -1.17 -2.39 16.03
CA SER A 431 -0.86 -1.32 15.08
C SER A 431 0.35 -1.67 14.21
N ALA A 432 1.40 -2.27 14.80
CA ALA A 432 2.55 -2.76 14.06
C ALA A 432 2.21 -3.94 13.13
N LEU A 433 1.38 -4.88 13.57
CA LEU A 433 0.87 -5.97 12.73
C LEU A 433 0.01 -5.44 11.58
N CYS A 434 -0.81 -4.43 11.81
CA CYS A 434 -1.59 -3.77 10.76
C CYS A 434 -0.66 -3.09 9.73
N LEU A 435 0.34 -2.34 10.18
CA LEU A 435 1.34 -1.72 9.30
C LEU A 435 2.12 -2.79 8.52
N ALA A 436 2.54 -3.87 9.17
CA ALA A 436 3.19 -5.01 8.51
C ALA A 436 2.27 -5.58 7.44
N ALA A 437 1.03 -5.92 7.79
CA ALA A 437 0.08 -6.51 6.86
C ALA A 437 -0.13 -5.61 5.64
N CYS A 438 -0.31 -4.30 5.83
CA CYS A 438 -0.40 -3.36 4.72
C CYS A 438 0.92 -3.27 3.93
N ALA A 439 2.08 -3.31 4.59
CA ALA A 439 3.40 -3.29 3.95
C ALA A 439 3.66 -4.49 3.05
N SER A 440 2.97 -5.63 3.24
CA SER A 440 3.03 -6.76 2.29
C SER A 440 2.65 -6.34 0.87
N TYR A 441 1.78 -5.33 0.71
CA TYR A 441 1.44 -4.73 -0.58
C TYR A 441 2.65 -4.09 -1.27
N TYR A 442 3.49 -3.39 -0.50
CA TYR A 442 4.72 -2.79 -1.00
C TYR A 442 5.69 -3.85 -1.53
N LEU A 443 5.70 -5.07 -0.96
CA LEU A 443 6.57 -6.16 -1.45
C LEU A 443 6.09 -6.68 -2.81
N GLY A 444 4.77 -6.72 -3.02
CA GLY A 444 4.17 -7.04 -4.31
C GLY A 444 4.50 -5.99 -5.36
N ARG A 445 4.44 -4.71 -4.97
CA ARG A 445 4.57 -3.53 -5.83
C ARG A 445 5.52 -2.50 -5.21
N SER A 446 6.82 -2.75 -5.29
CA SER A 446 7.83 -1.97 -4.55
C SER A 446 8.14 -0.58 -5.12
N HIS A 447 7.19 0.02 -5.84
CA HIS A 447 7.31 1.42 -6.23
C HIS A 447 7.32 2.28 -4.98
N ASP A 448 8.29 3.19 -4.90
CA ASP A 448 8.46 4.06 -3.73
C ASP A 448 7.22 4.91 -3.42
N ASN A 449 6.40 5.25 -4.42
CA ASN A 449 5.12 5.93 -4.21
C ASN A 449 4.12 5.09 -3.38
N ASN A 450 4.23 3.76 -3.35
CA ASN A 450 3.34 2.91 -2.57
C ASN A 450 3.58 3.03 -1.07
N ILE A 451 4.68 3.67 -0.63
CA ILE A 451 4.86 4.01 0.80
C ILE A 451 3.75 4.93 1.30
N ILE A 452 3.19 5.76 0.41
CA ILE A 452 2.09 6.68 0.70
C ILE A 452 0.88 5.90 1.20
N ASN A 453 0.61 4.75 0.60
CA ASN A 453 -0.51 3.88 0.98
C ASN A 453 -0.34 3.28 2.37
N LEU A 454 0.89 3.29 2.89
CA LEU A 454 1.25 2.84 4.23
C LEU A 454 1.26 3.98 5.26
N MET A 455 1.06 5.24 4.84
CA MET A 455 1.04 6.39 5.76
C MET A 455 -0.08 6.28 6.79
N PRO A 456 -1.34 5.92 6.46
CA PRO A 456 -2.38 5.78 7.47
C PRO A 456 -2.02 4.81 8.61
N PRO A 457 -1.67 3.52 8.35
CA PRO A 457 -1.32 2.61 9.43
C PRO A 457 0.00 2.98 10.13
N ALA A 458 0.94 3.64 9.44
CA ALA A 458 2.16 4.12 10.07
C ALA A 458 1.88 5.27 11.04
N VAL A 459 1.06 6.25 10.65
CA VAL A 459 0.64 7.35 11.53
C VAL A 459 -0.16 6.84 12.71
N MET A 460 -1.06 5.87 12.52
CA MET A 460 -1.76 5.19 13.61
C MET A 460 -0.77 4.61 14.64
N LEU A 461 0.22 3.83 14.18
CA LEU A 461 1.26 3.27 15.05
C LEU A 461 2.09 4.36 15.75
N LEU A 462 2.52 5.38 15.02
CA LEU A 462 3.29 6.48 15.59
C LEU A 462 2.50 7.23 16.67
N CYS A 463 1.20 7.49 16.46
CA CYS A 463 0.32 8.10 17.47
C CYS A 463 0.23 7.26 18.74
N VAL A 464 0.13 5.93 18.62
CA VAL A 464 0.15 5.02 19.78
C VAL A 464 1.49 5.13 20.54
N LEU A 465 2.61 5.19 19.82
CA LEU A 465 3.92 5.36 20.44
C LEU A 465 4.06 6.72 21.14
N VAL A 466 3.50 7.78 20.56
CA VAL A 466 3.46 9.12 21.17
C VAL A 466 2.61 9.14 22.44
N GLY A 467 1.43 8.54 22.42
CA GLY A 467 0.53 8.43 23.57
C GLY A 467 1.18 7.74 24.77
N ASN A 468 2.05 6.76 24.51
CA ASN A 468 2.77 5.98 25.51
C ASN A 468 4.14 6.58 25.91
N GLY A 469 4.41 7.84 25.56
CA GLY A 469 5.74 8.42 25.66
C GLY A 469 6.29 8.68 27.06
N ARG A 470 5.46 8.59 28.12
CA ARG A 470 5.96 8.65 29.51
C ARG A 470 6.78 7.41 29.86
N GLU A 471 6.41 6.27 29.28
CA GLU A 471 6.95 4.95 29.64
C GLU A 471 8.08 4.51 28.70
N ALA A 472 8.10 5.00 27.46
CA ALA A 472 9.16 4.79 26.49
C ALA A 472 9.60 6.12 25.82
N PRO A 473 10.35 6.99 26.53
CA PRO A 473 10.62 8.34 26.07
C PRO A 473 11.35 8.38 24.73
N LEU A 474 12.37 7.54 24.51
CA LEU A 474 13.11 7.51 23.25
C LEU A 474 12.21 7.15 22.06
N ALA A 475 11.38 6.11 22.21
CA ALA A 475 10.46 5.69 21.17
C ALA A 475 9.41 6.76 20.85
N ALA A 476 8.92 7.46 21.88
CA ALA A 476 8.00 8.56 21.68
C ALA A 476 8.64 9.80 21.07
N TYR A 477 9.88 10.14 21.41
CA TYR A 477 10.61 11.21 20.72
C TYR A 477 10.77 10.88 19.24
N ALA A 478 11.23 9.66 18.93
CA ALA A 478 11.33 9.18 17.56
C ALA A 478 9.98 9.27 16.83
N ALA A 479 8.91 8.79 17.47
CA ALA A 479 7.57 8.82 16.88
C ALA A 479 7.05 10.24 16.64
N ARG A 480 7.27 11.17 17.59
CA ARG A 480 6.91 12.60 17.44
C ARG A 480 7.65 13.25 16.29
N ALA A 481 8.95 13.01 16.19
CA ALA A 481 9.75 13.55 15.11
C ALA A 481 9.29 12.97 13.76
N SER A 482 9.01 11.67 13.68
CA SER A 482 8.46 11.06 12.46
C SER A 482 7.10 11.64 12.08
N LEU A 483 6.18 11.83 13.03
CA LEU A 483 4.89 12.50 12.76
C LEU A 483 5.06 13.93 12.28
N ALA A 484 5.94 14.70 12.93
CA ALA A 484 6.27 16.07 12.52
C ALA A 484 6.83 16.09 11.10
N ALA A 485 7.72 15.17 10.76
CA ALA A 485 8.26 15.03 9.42
C ALA A 485 7.18 14.65 8.40
N THR A 486 6.29 13.71 8.70
CA THR A 486 5.16 13.36 7.84
C THR A 486 4.27 14.57 7.53
N LEU A 487 4.04 15.45 8.51
CA LEU A 487 3.28 16.70 8.28
C LEU A 487 4.08 17.74 7.49
N ALA A 488 5.36 17.90 7.81
CA ALA A 488 6.24 18.88 7.18
C ALA A 488 6.62 18.53 5.72
N MET A 489 6.41 17.29 5.27
CA MET A 489 6.62 16.92 3.86
C MET A 489 5.58 17.51 2.92
N LEU A 490 4.40 17.90 3.41
CA LEU A 490 3.32 18.34 2.55
C LEU A 490 3.79 19.39 1.53
N PRO A 491 4.47 20.50 1.90
CA PRO A 491 4.84 21.54 0.93
C PRO A 491 5.92 21.12 -0.08
N PHE A 492 6.66 20.03 0.17
CA PHE A 492 7.75 19.52 -0.65
C PHE A 492 7.36 18.43 -1.62
N PHE A 493 6.17 17.86 -1.47
CA PHE A 493 5.64 16.97 -2.49
C PHE A 493 5.67 17.74 -3.82
N GLY A 494 6.09 17.08 -4.91
CA GLY A 494 6.59 17.70 -6.15
C GLY A 494 5.61 18.54 -6.96
N TYR A 495 4.71 19.30 -6.32
CA TYR A 495 3.62 20.12 -6.85
C TYR A 495 4.00 21.05 -8.01
N ALA A 496 5.28 21.40 -8.15
CA ALA A 496 5.76 22.21 -9.26
C ALA A 496 5.64 21.50 -10.62
N SER A 497 5.94 20.19 -10.71
CA SER A 497 5.78 19.41 -11.94
C SER A 497 4.31 19.25 -12.37
N TRP A 498 3.38 19.59 -11.47
CA TRP A 498 1.93 19.51 -11.67
C TRP A 498 1.27 20.85 -12.03
N LYS A 499 1.95 22.00 -11.83
CA LYS A 499 1.39 23.34 -12.08
C LYS A 499 1.08 23.61 -13.56
N GLY A 500 1.70 22.88 -14.48
CA GLY A 500 1.39 22.94 -15.92
C GLY A 500 0.02 22.35 -16.29
N MET A 501 -0.65 21.67 -15.36
CA MET A 501 -1.89 20.93 -15.60
C MET A 501 -3.07 21.54 -14.82
N ARG A 502 -3.31 22.85 -14.96
CA ARG A 502 -4.49 23.49 -14.35
C ARG A 502 -5.78 22.79 -14.82
N PRO A 503 -6.70 22.43 -13.91
CA PRO A 503 -7.95 21.80 -14.29
C PRO A 503 -8.82 22.80 -15.06
N ALA A 504 -9.18 22.44 -16.29
CA ALA A 504 -10.33 23.06 -16.94
C ALA A 504 -11.55 22.82 -16.05
N THR A 505 -12.25 23.90 -15.74
CA THR A 505 -13.38 24.07 -14.82
C THR A 505 -14.49 22.99 -14.87
N LYS A 506 -15.21 22.84 -13.75
CA LYS A 506 -16.56 22.26 -13.43
C LYS A 506 -17.37 21.39 -14.44
N ASN A 507 -17.18 21.51 -15.75
CA ASN A 507 -17.68 20.60 -16.79
C ASN A 507 -16.55 19.71 -17.37
N ALA A 508 -15.61 19.35 -16.50
CA ALA A 508 -14.25 19.00 -16.88
C ALA A 508 -14.10 17.68 -17.63
N TRP A 509 -15.01 16.71 -17.53
CA TRP A 509 -14.74 15.35 -18.01
C TRP A 509 -14.88 15.14 -19.52
N SER A 510 -15.95 15.65 -20.14
CA SER A 510 -16.08 15.63 -21.59
C SER A 510 -14.97 16.45 -22.24
N HIS A 511 -14.62 17.58 -21.62
CA HIS A 511 -13.52 18.44 -22.05
C HIS A 511 -12.12 17.89 -21.72
N GLN A 512 -11.93 17.13 -20.64
CA GLN A 512 -10.67 16.49 -20.26
C GLN A 512 -10.41 15.29 -21.12
N MET A 513 -11.40 14.45 -21.42
CA MET A 513 -11.19 13.38 -22.39
C MET A 513 -10.87 13.97 -23.77
N SER A 514 -11.56 15.03 -24.22
CA SER A 514 -11.19 15.69 -25.48
C SER A 514 -9.85 16.43 -25.42
N PHE A 515 -9.48 17.00 -24.27
CA PHE A 515 -8.20 17.70 -24.08
C PHE A 515 -7.03 16.72 -23.95
N LEU A 516 -7.19 15.63 -23.20
CA LEU A 516 -6.22 14.53 -23.12
C LEU A 516 -6.12 13.82 -24.47
N GLN A 517 -7.22 13.64 -25.19
CA GLN A 517 -7.20 13.10 -26.55
C GLN A 517 -6.50 14.05 -27.54
N GLY A 518 -6.70 15.37 -27.44
CA GLY A 518 -6.08 16.34 -28.34
C GLY A 518 -4.63 16.72 -27.98
N ALA A 519 -4.23 16.61 -26.71
CA ALA A 519 -2.90 17.02 -26.22
C ALA A 519 -1.94 15.86 -25.95
N LEU A 520 -2.43 14.62 -25.81
CA LEU A 520 -1.59 13.45 -25.51
C LEU A 520 -1.63 12.36 -26.57
N TYR A 521 -2.72 12.22 -27.34
CA TYR A 521 -2.74 11.25 -28.43
C TYR A 521 -2.22 11.87 -29.73
N PRO A 522 -1.39 11.13 -30.49
CA PRO A 522 -1.04 11.52 -31.85
C PRO A 522 -2.30 11.74 -32.69
N SER A 523 -2.26 12.70 -33.62
CA SER A 523 -3.39 13.03 -34.51
C SER A 523 -3.94 11.81 -35.26
N GLU A 524 -3.07 10.89 -35.62
CA GLU A 524 -3.36 9.66 -36.33
C GLU A 524 -4.15 8.66 -35.47
N LEU A 525 -3.87 8.61 -34.16
CA LEU A 525 -4.67 7.83 -33.22
C LEU A 525 -6.06 8.43 -33.06
N VAL A 526 -6.16 9.77 -32.96
CA VAL A 526 -7.46 10.47 -32.90
C VAL A 526 -8.28 10.19 -34.17
N GLU A 527 -7.65 10.17 -35.34
CA GLU A 527 -8.28 9.82 -36.61
C GLU A 527 -8.79 8.37 -36.61
N ALA A 528 -7.97 7.41 -36.16
CA ALA A 528 -8.38 6.01 -36.04
C ALA A 528 -9.60 5.84 -35.12
N ILE A 529 -9.59 6.52 -33.97
CA ILE A 529 -10.71 6.53 -33.02
C ILE A 529 -11.98 7.11 -33.65
N LYS A 530 -11.84 8.26 -34.32
CA LYS A 530 -12.94 8.93 -35.02
C LYS A 530 -13.53 8.01 -36.09
N TYR A 531 -12.68 7.36 -36.89
CA TYR A 531 -13.11 6.42 -37.91
C TYR A 531 -13.97 5.29 -37.33
N VAL A 532 -13.50 4.61 -36.27
CA VAL A 532 -14.25 3.50 -35.64
C VAL A 532 -15.60 3.98 -35.11
N ARG A 533 -15.64 5.14 -34.45
CA ARG A 533 -16.87 5.70 -33.88
C ARG A 533 -17.88 6.11 -34.94
N GLU A 534 -17.46 6.87 -35.95
CA GLU A 534 -18.37 7.45 -36.94
C GLU A 534 -18.82 6.43 -37.99
N ASN A 535 -17.98 5.48 -38.38
CA ASN A 535 -18.28 4.56 -39.49
C ASN A 535 -18.83 3.21 -39.04
N ARG A 536 -18.45 2.74 -37.84
CA ARG A 536 -18.84 1.42 -37.35
C ARG A 536 -19.71 1.47 -36.10
N ASN A 537 -19.57 2.52 -35.28
CA ASN A 537 -20.18 2.59 -33.96
C ASN A 537 -19.87 1.33 -33.12
N GLU A 538 -18.64 0.82 -33.26
CA GLU A 538 -18.13 -0.39 -32.60
C GLU A 538 -17.10 -0.02 -31.51
N TYR A 539 -16.79 -0.99 -30.66
CA TYR A 539 -15.82 -0.83 -29.56
C TYR A 539 -14.39 -0.96 -30.05
N PHE A 540 -13.45 -0.42 -29.29
CA PHE A 540 -12.03 -0.58 -29.59
C PHE A 540 -11.16 -0.68 -28.33
N GLU A 541 -9.99 -1.28 -28.47
CA GLU A 541 -8.89 -1.25 -27.50
C GLU A 541 -7.67 -0.64 -28.18
N ILE A 542 -6.85 0.10 -27.44
CA ILE A 542 -5.63 0.71 -27.96
C ILE A 542 -4.43 -0.05 -27.38
N ILE A 543 -3.42 -0.30 -28.21
CA ILE A 543 -2.12 -0.82 -27.80
C ILE A 543 -1.06 0.11 -28.36
N ASP A 544 -0.59 1.03 -27.54
CA ASP A 544 0.44 1.99 -27.89
C ASP A 544 1.56 2.00 -26.84
N GLU A 545 2.61 2.80 -27.09
CA GLU A 545 3.60 3.13 -26.07
C GLU A 545 3.02 4.05 -24.99
N GLY A 546 1.86 4.62 -25.28
CA GLY A 546 1.05 5.44 -24.40
C GLY A 546 0.61 4.68 -23.15
N PRO A 547 0.96 5.17 -21.97
CA PRO A 547 0.45 4.62 -20.72
C PRO A 547 -0.96 5.16 -20.38
N LEU A 548 -1.84 5.34 -21.38
CA LEU A 548 -3.23 5.77 -21.16
C LEU A 548 -4.19 4.90 -21.96
N ASN A 549 -4.63 3.83 -21.32
CA ASN A 549 -5.71 2.97 -21.80
C ASN A 549 -6.99 3.19 -21.00
N PHE A 550 -7.45 4.45 -20.96
CA PHE A 550 -8.79 4.76 -20.45
C PHE A 550 -9.65 5.28 -21.56
N GLN A 551 -10.72 4.56 -21.78
CA GLN A 551 -11.82 5.05 -22.57
C GLN A 551 -13.07 4.90 -21.73
N ALA A 552 -13.55 6.02 -21.19
CA ALA A 552 -14.89 6.08 -20.66
C ALA A 552 -15.85 5.94 -21.84
N TYR A 553 -16.30 4.72 -22.11
CA TYR A 553 -17.30 4.47 -23.12
C TYR A 553 -18.69 4.79 -22.56
N GLY A 554 -19.49 5.49 -23.37
CA GLY A 554 -20.94 5.41 -23.22
C GLY A 554 -21.38 3.95 -23.36
N VAL A 555 -22.38 3.55 -22.56
CA VAL A 555 -22.97 2.20 -22.55
C VAL A 555 -23.42 1.79 -23.95
N PRO A 556 -23.18 0.54 -24.40
CA PRO A 556 -22.67 -0.60 -23.63
C PRO A 556 -21.17 -0.87 -23.83
N GLY A 557 -20.29 -0.11 -23.19
CA GLY A 557 -18.85 0.10 -23.46
C GLY A 557 -17.81 -1.03 -23.38
N VAL A 558 -18.13 -2.32 -23.51
CA VAL A 558 -17.14 -3.42 -23.43
C VAL A 558 -17.41 -4.49 -24.47
N TRP A 559 -16.35 -4.99 -25.12
CA TRP A 559 -16.46 -6.04 -26.16
C TRP A 559 -15.59 -7.28 -25.92
N ASN A 560 -14.65 -7.23 -24.97
CA ASN A 560 -13.72 -8.33 -24.67
C ASN A 560 -13.48 -8.47 -23.16
N GLY A 561 -12.99 -9.63 -22.73
CA GLY A 561 -12.77 -9.93 -21.30
C GLY A 561 -11.53 -9.30 -20.67
N LEU A 562 -10.58 -8.79 -21.47
CA LEU A 562 -9.36 -8.15 -20.99
C LEU A 562 -9.50 -6.63 -20.81
N HIS A 563 -10.70 -6.13 -20.52
CA HIS A 563 -10.95 -4.69 -20.44
C HIS A 563 -10.61 -4.08 -19.06
N PRO A 564 -9.81 -2.99 -18.97
CA PRO A 564 -8.90 -2.48 -20.00
C PRO A 564 -7.62 -3.32 -20.08
N LEU A 565 -7.03 -3.36 -21.28
CA LEU A 565 -5.93 -4.28 -21.60
C LEU A 565 -4.68 -4.06 -20.73
N SER A 566 -4.46 -2.84 -20.25
CA SER A 566 -3.33 -2.48 -19.40
C SER A 566 -3.21 -3.32 -18.12
N ASN A 567 -4.28 -3.98 -17.70
CA ASN A 567 -4.30 -4.82 -16.50
C ASN A 567 -3.90 -6.28 -16.76
N TYR A 568 -3.57 -6.66 -17.98
CA TYR A 568 -3.31 -8.05 -18.33
C TYR A 568 -1.93 -8.38 -18.95
N PRO A 569 -0.98 -7.45 -19.23
CA PRO A 569 0.25 -7.81 -19.95
C PRO A 569 1.12 -8.83 -19.20
N PHE A 570 1.01 -8.90 -17.87
CA PHE A 570 1.74 -9.82 -17.00
C PHE A 570 1.04 -11.18 -16.79
N VAL A 571 -0.22 -11.30 -17.19
CA VAL A 571 -0.97 -12.56 -17.08
C VAL A 571 -0.48 -13.53 -18.15
N PRO A 572 -0.22 -14.82 -17.85
CA PRO A 572 0.22 -15.78 -18.87
C PRO A 572 -0.74 -15.85 -20.07
N SER A 573 -0.18 -15.99 -21.28
CA SER A 573 -0.96 -16.06 -22.55
C SER A 573 -2.11 -17.07 -22.48
N ALA A 574 -1.89 -18.26 -21.89
CA ALA A 574 -2.94 -19.26 -21.74
C ALA A 574 -4.13 -18.79 -20.89
N ASP A 575 -3.89 -18.02 -19.81
CA ASP A 575 -4.96 -17.47 -18.98
C ASP A 575 -5.64 -16.29 -19.69
N ARG A 576 -4.89 -15.44 -20.41
CA ARG A 576 -5.47 -14.36 -21.22
C ARG A 576 -6.38 -14.87 -22.32
N VAL A 577 -5.97 -15.91 -23.04
CA VAL A 577 -6.79 -16.56 -24.08
C VAL A 577 -8.10 -17.08 -23.49
N LYS A 578 -8.06 -17.72 -22.31
CA LYS A 578 -9.29 -18.19 -21.63
C LYS A 578 -10.24 -17.03 -21.29
N ILE A 579 -9.71 -15.93 -20.77
CA ILE A 579 -10.51 -14.72 -20.46
C ILE A 579 -11.10 -14.13 -21.74
N LEU A 580 -10.32 -14.07 -22.82
CA LEU A 580 -10.79 -13.61 -24.13
C LEU A 580 -11.89 -14.51 -24.70
N GLN A 581 -11.75 -15.84 -24.58
CA GLN A 581 -12.75 -16.82 -25.02
C GLN A 581 -14.06 -16.66 -24.25
N ALA A 582 -14.00 -16.50 -22.92
CA ALA A 582 -15.19 -16.24 -22.11
C ALA A 582 -15.88 -14.93 -22.54
N GLY A 583 -15.09 -13.88 -22.79
CA GLY A 583 -15.54 -12.62 -23.37
C GLY A 583 -16.25 -12.82 -24.73
N ALA A 584 -15.60 -13.49 -25.67
CA ALA A 584 -16.10 -13.73 -27.02
C ALA A 584 -17.43 -14.52 -26.98
N ALA A 585 -17.48 -15.60 -26.20
CA ALA A 585 -18.64 -16.46 -26.07
C ALA A 585 -19.84 -15.76 -25.42
N ARG A 586 -19.59 -14.88 -24.43
CA ARG A 586 -20.64 -14.15 -23.73
C ARG A 586 -21.14 -12.94 -24.50
N PHE A 587 -20.22 -12.16 -25.07
CA PHE A 587 -20.54 -10.88 -25.68
C PHE A 587 -20.97 -10.98 -27.14
N LYS A 588 -20.47 -11.97 -27.89
CA LYS A 588 -20.83 -12.26 -29.28
C LYS A 588 -20.88 -11.02 -30.19
N ARG A 589 -19.93 -10.10 -30.01
CA ARG A 589 -19.92 -8.80 -30.72
C ARG A 589 -18.55 -8.48 -31.29
N PRO A 590 -18.49 -7.76 -32.43
CA PRO A 590 -17.23 -7.29 -32.99
C PRO A 590 -16.64 -6.14 -32.18
N GLY A 591 -15.34 -5.92 -32.37
CA GLY A 591 -14.64 -4.74 -31.89
C GLY A 591 -13.33 -4.53 -32.64
N TRP A 592 -12.59 -3.49 -32.30
CA TRP A 592 -11.36 -3.10 -32.98
C TRP A 592 -10.17 -3.12 -32.04
N LEU A 593 -9.01 -3.46 -32.58
CA LEU A 593 -7.73 -3.31 -31.91
C LEU A 593 -6.92 -2.27 -32.69
N ILE A 594 -6.59 -1.16 -32.05
CA ILE A 594 -5.77 -0.09 -32.63
C ILE A 594 -4.37 -0.21 -32.06
N VAL A 595 -3.42 -0.66 -32.87
CA VAL A 595 -2.08 -1.03 -32.42
C VAL A 595 -1.05 -0.10 -33.05
N GLN A 596 -0.18 0.50 -32.24
CA GLN A 596 0.99 1.23 -32.74
C GLN A 596 2.03 0.25 -33.31
N ASP A 597 2.67 0.58 -34.42
CA ASP A 597 3.60 -0.30 -35.13
C ASP A 597 4.73 -0.83 -34.21
N SER A 598 5.23 -0.01 -33.27
CA SER A 598 6.24 -0.42 -32.30
C SER A 598 5.78 -1.48 -31.30
N ARG A 599 4.46 -1.69 -31.18
CA ARG A 599 3.82 -2.69 -30.33
C ARG A 599 3.21 -3.85 -31.12
N ILE A 600 3.38 -3.93 -32.44
CA ILE A 600 2.69 -4.95 -33.26
C ILE A 600 3.10 -6.40 -32.93
N THR A 601 4.26 -6.57 -32.31
CA THR A 601 4.80 -7.87 -31.87
C THR A 601 4.42 -8.21 -30.42
N ASP A 602 3.64 -7.36 -29.75
CA ASP A 602 3.25 -7.58 -28.36
C ASP A 602 2.40 -8.87 -28.25
N PRO A 603 2.76 -9.84 -27.38
CA PRO A 603 2.15 -11.18 -27.39
C PRO A 603 0.63 -11.19 -27.21
N VAL A 604 0.08 -10.14 -26.60
CA VAL A 604 -1.36 -9.96 -26.41
C VAL A 604 -2.12 -9.87 -27.74
N ILE A 605 -1.52 -9.36 -28.80
CA ILE A 605 -2.13 -9.29 -30.15
C ILE A 605 -2.31 -10.69 -30.72
N ALA A 606 -1.32 -11.56 -30.52
CA ALA A 606 -1.41 -12.96 -30.92
C ALA A 606 -2.52 -13.68 -30.12
N ASP A 607 -2.72 -13.34 -28.84
CA ASP A 607 -3.81 -13.89 -28.03
C ASP A 607 -5.19 -13.48 -28.57
N PHE A 608 -5.36 -12.23 -29.00
CA PHE A 608 -6.59 -11.79 -29.68
C PHE A 608 -6.82 -12.57 -30.98
N LYS A 609 -5.80 -12.70 -31.84
CA LYS A 609 -5.91 -13.43 -33.11
C LYS A 609 -6.20 -14.93 -32.96
N ARG A 610 -5.97 -15.52 -31.79
CA ARG A 610 -6.36 -16.91 -31.47
C ARG A 610 -7.85 -17.06 -31.17
N VAL A 611 -8.50 -16.00 -30.70
CA VAL A 611 -9.91 -16.04 -30.23
C VAL A 611 -10.84 -15.32 -31.21
N TYR A 612 -10.32 -14.34 -31.95
CA TYR A 612 -11.06 -13.52 -32.88
C TYR A 612 -10.44 -13.60 -34.27
N ARG A 613 -11.29 -13.56 -35.28
CA ARG A 613 -10.89 -13.45 -36.69
C ARG A 613 -10.86 -11.99 -37.10
N ALA A 614 -9.78 -11.60 -37.78
CA ALA A 614 -9.68 -10.29 -38.43
C ALA A 614 -10.60 -10.23 -39.67
N THR A 615 -11.39 -9.17 -39.77
CA THR A 615 -12.36 -8.96 -40.88
C THR A 615 -12.11 -7.68 -41.66
N GLU A 616 -11.44 -6.71 -41.06
CA GLU A 616 -11.05 -5.46 -41.71
C GLU A 616 -9.76 -4.95 -41.08
N GLU A 617 -8.91 -4.31 -41.88
CA GLU A 617 -7.71 -3.61 -41.41
C GLU A 617 -7.64 -2.23 -42.05
N ARG A 618 -7.29 -1.22 -41.26
CA ARG A 618 -7.12 0.17 -41.68
C ARG A 618 -5.85 0.74 -41.04
N ARG A 619 -5.09 1.51 -41.80
CA ARG A 619 -3.84 2.13 -41.33
C ARG A 619 -4.02 3.63 -41.19
N PHE A 620 -3.59 4.17 -40.05
CA PHE A 620 -3.61 5.59 -39.68
C PHE A 620 -2.20 5.98 -39.21
N GLY A 621 -1.35 6.41 -40.14
CA GLY A 621 0.07 6.64 -39.88
C GLY A 621 0.75 5.43 -39.20
N PRO A 622 1.32 5.58 -37.97
CA PRO A 622 1.97 4.49 -37.25
C PRO A 622 1.00 3.54 -36.53
N PHE A 623 -0.32 3.69 -36.71
CA PHE A 623 -1.32 2.85 -36.08
C PHE A 623 -2.02 1.94 -37.10
N LEU A 624 -2.14 0.66 -36.75
CA LEU A 624 -2.93 -0.34 -37.45
C LEU A 624 -4.21 -0.63 -36.65
N ALA A 625 -5.37 -0.28 -37.20
CA ALA A 625 -6.67 -0.64 -36.66
C ALA A 625 -7.17 -1.93 -37.32
N THR A 626 -7.32 -2.99 -36.53
CA THR A 626 -7.83 -4.30 -36.99
C THR A 626 -9.20 -4.57 -36.37
N ARG A 627 -10.22 -4.78 -37.21
CA ARG A 627 -11.55 -5.23 -36.78
C ARG A 627 -11.57 -6.72 -36.53
N LEU A 628 -11.94 -7.10 -35.31
CA LEU A 628 -11.95 -8.44 -34.79
C LEU A 628 -13.38 -8.89 -34.50
N VAL A 629 -13.73 -10.09 -34.98
CA VAL A 629 -15.03 -10.74 -34.75
C VAL A 629 -14.79 -12.06 -34.04
N PRO A 630 -15.60 -12.46 -33.04
CA PRO A 630 -15.48 -13.78 -32.40
C PRO A 630 -15.40 -14.88 -33.45
N SER A 631 -14.39 -15.76 -33.33
CA SER A 631 -14.34 -16.97 -34.16
C SER A 631 -15.49 -17.90 -33.75
N GLU A 632 -16.15 -18.51 -34.74
CA GLU A 632 -17.21 -19.51 -34.51
C GLU A 632 -16.70 -20.77 -33.81
#